data_AF-A0AAV7PYM2-F1
#
_entry.id   AF-A0AAV7PYM2-F1
#
_cell.length_a   1.000
_cell.length_b   1.000
_cell.length_c   1.000
_cell.angle_alpha   90.00
_cell.angle_beta   90.00
_cell.angle_gamma   90.00
#
_symmetry.space_group_name_H-M   'P 1'
#
loop_
_entity.id
_entity.type
_entity.pdbx_description
1 polymer ?
#
loop_
_entity_poly.entity_id
_entity_poly.type
_entity_poly.pdbx_seq_one_letter_code
_entity_poly.pdbx_strand_id
1 'polypeptide(L)'
;MVLKSETHVTSAQSMVLKSETRVTSVRSMVLKSDTRVTSARSMVLKSETRVTGALSMVLKSETRETSALSMVLKSETCVTSVLSVCADVRDTRKKCPLHGARFRDTCKKCLFMVLKSETRVVLKSETRVTNALSMVLKSETRVTSALSMVLKSETRVTSVRFMALKSMTRVTSVLSMVLM
;
A
#
# COMPACT_ATOMS: atom_id res chain seq x y z
N MET A 1 -4.40 46.97 -55.03
CA MET A 1 -3.65 46.25 -53.97
C MET A 1 -4.41 46.20 -52.66
N VAL A 2 -5.11 47.26 -52.23
CA VAL A 2 -5.85 47.37 -50.95
C VAL A 2 -6.80 46.20 -50.63
N LEU A 3 -7.64 45.76 -51.58
CA LEU A 3 -8.60 44.66 -51.36
C LEU A 3 -7.94 43.30 -51.04
N LYS A 4 -6.75 43.01 -51.60
CA LYS A 4 -6.00 41.79 -51.27
C LYS A 4 -5.49 41.88 -49.82
N SER A 5 -4.99 43.04 -49.41
CA SER A 5 -4.50 43.26 -48.06
C SER A 5 -5.61 43.11 -47.01
N GLU A 6 -6.79 43.67 -47.25
CA GLU A 6 -7.94 43.53 -46.34
C GLU A 6 -8.40 42.08 -46.17
N THR A 7 -8.46 41.31 -47.26
CA THR A 7 -8.82 39.89 -47.24
C THR A 7 -7.78 39.02 -46.53
N HIS A 8 -6.49 39.35 -46.65
CA HIS A 8 -5.41 38.72 -45.88
C HIS A 8 -5.50 39.01 -44.38
N VAL A 9 -5.81 40.26 -43.99
CA VAL A 9 -5.98 40.67 -42.59
C VAL A 9 -7.18 39.97 -41.95
N THR A 10 -8.33 39.90 -42.63
CA THR A 10 -9.52 39.20 -42.10
C THR A 10 -9.29 37.69 -41.96
N SER A 11 -8.61 37.08 -42.92
CA SER A 11 -8.22 35.66 -42.84
C SER A 11 -7.30 35.39 -41.65
N ALA A 12 -6.29 36.25 -41.43
CA ALA A 12 -5.38 36.15 -40.29
C ALA A 12 -6.11 36.29 -38.95
N GLN A 13 -7.00 37.28 -38.82
CA GLN A 13 -7.84 37.44 -37.63
C GLN A 13 -8.68 36.20 -37.34
N SER A 14 -9.29 35.59 -38.37
CA SER A 14 -10.04 34.34 -38.23
C SER A 14 -9.15 33.19 -37.72
N MET A 15 -7.91 33.09 -38.19
CA MET A 15 -6.96 32.07 -37.75
C MET A 15 -6.48 32.28 -36.30
N VAL A 16 -6.29 33.53 -35.88
CA VAL A 16 -5.96 33.87 -34.49
C VAL A 16 -7.10 33.45 -33.56
N LEU A 17 -8.34 33.83 -33.86
CA LEU A 17 -9.52 33.44 -33.06
C LEU A 17 -9.70 31.92 -32.97
N LYS A 18 -9.49 31.19 -34.07
CA LYS A 18 -9.49 29.71 -34.09
C LYS A 18 -8.37 29.11 -33.24
N SER A 19 -7.25 29.81 -33.08
CA SER A 19 -6.14 29.36 -32.24
C SER A 19 -6.39 29.66 -30.77
N GLU A 20 -6.95 30.82 -30.43
CA GLU A 20 -7.36 31.15 -29.06
C GLU A 20 -8.41 30.16 -28.53
N THR A 21 -9.41 29.82 -29.33
CA THR A 21 -10.40 28.77 -28.98
C THR A 21 -9.77 27.39 -28.79
N ARG A 22 -8.72 27.06 -29.55
CA ARG A 22 -7.94 25.83 -29.32
C ARG A 22 -7.15 25.89 -28.01
N VAL A 23 -6.55 27.02 -27.68
CA VAL A 23 -5.80 27.22 -26.42
C VAL A 23 -6.71 27.11 -25.21
N THR A 24 -7.90 27.68 -25.25
CA THR A 24 -8.87 27.56 -24.14
C THR A 24 -9.32 26.11 -23.96
N SER A 25 -9.55 25.38 -25.05
CA SER A 25 -9.83 23.93 -25.03
C SER A 25 -8.67 23.12 -24.45
N VAL A 26 -7.43 23.41 -24.88
CA VAL A 26 -6.19 22.84 -24.32
C VAL A 26 -6.12 23.06 -22.82
N ARG A 27 -6.34 24.29 -22.35
CA ARG A 27 -6.33 24.62 -20.91
C ARG A 27 -7.35 23.81 -20.13
N SER A 28 -8.57 23.66 -20.67
CA SER A 28 -9.60 22.80 -20.08
C SER A 28 -9.17 21.33 -19.99
N MET A 29 -8.52 20.80 -21.03
CA MET A 29 -8.01 19.43 -21.03
C MET A 29 -6.90 19.21 -20.00
N VAL A 30 -5.98 20.17 -19.85
CA VAL A 30 -4.92 20.11 -18.84
C VAL A 30 -5.51 20.10 -17.43
N LEU A 31 -6.46 20.99 -17.12
CA LEU A 31 -7.16 21.00 -15.83
C LEU A 31 -7.86 19.66 -15.52
N LYS A 32 -8.47 19.03 -16.53
CA LYS A 32 -9.08 17.69 -16.39
C LYS A 32 -8.05 16.58 -16.16
N SER A 33 -6.82 16.75 -16.63
CA SER A 33 -5.72 15.82 -16.32
C SER A 33 -5.18 16.06 -14.92
N ASP A 34 -4.99 17.31 -14.50
CA ASP A 34 -4.49 17.66 -13.16
C ASP A 34 -5.43 17.17 -12.05
N THR A 35 -6.75 17.27 -12.27
CA THR A 35 -7.76 16.71 -11.37
C THR A 35 -7.68 15.19 -11.25
N ARG A 36 -7.39 14.48 -12.36
CA ARG A 36 -7.16 13.02 -12.34
C ARG A 36 -5.88 12.65 -11.59
N VAL A 37 -4.81 13.40 -11.79
CA VAL A 37 -3.53 13.21 -11.07
C VAL A 37 -3.72 13.43 -9.58
N THR A 38 -4.45 14.47 -9.19
CA THR A 38 -4.77 14.76 -7.79
C THR A 38 -5.57 13.64 -7.14
N SER A 39 -6.58 13.12 -7.84
CA SER A 39 -7.37 11.97 -7.38
C SER A 39 -6.51 10.72 -7.22
N ALA A 40 -5.65 10.42 -8.20
CA ALA A 40 -4.72 9.30 -8.14
C ALA A 40 -3.75 9.42 -6.95
N ARG A 41 -3.20 10.61 -6.68
CA ARG A 41 -2.35 10.87 -5.51
C ARG A 41 -3.10 10.62 -4.20
N SER A 42 -4.37 11.02 -4.10
CA SER A 42 -5.20 10.70 -2.93
C SER A 42 -5.41 9.18 -2.75
N MET A 43 -5.56 8.43 -3.85
CA MET A 43 -5.64 6.97 -3.78
C MET A 43 -4.36 6.34 -3.24
N VAL A 44 -3.19 6.83 -3.68
CA VAL A 44 -1.88 6.37 -3.19
C VAL A 44 -1.74 6.61 -1.68
N LEU A 45 -2.00 7.82 -1.20
CA LEU A 45 -1.93 8.15 0.23
C LEU A 45 -2.85 7.26 1.09
N LYS A 46 -4.07 6.98 0.60
CA LYS A 46 -5.00 6.06 1.27
C LYS A 46 -4.47 4.63 1.29
N SER A 47 -3.80 4.19 0.24
CA SER A 47 -3.16 2.87 0.18
C SER A 47 -1.97 2.78 1.12
N GLU A 48 -1.09 3.78 1.16
CA GLU A 48 0.03 3.84 2.11
C GLU A 48 -0.44 3.74 3.56
N THR A 49 -1.48 4.50 3.92
CA THR A 49 -2.09 4.43 5.26
C THR A 49 -2.57 3.03 5.61
N ARG A 50 -3.16 2.31 4.64
CA ARG A 50 -3.61 0.92 4.82
C ARG A 50 -2.44 -0.05 4.99
N VAL A 51 -1.35 0.16 4.26
CA VAL A 51 -0.11 -0.62 4.39
C VAL A 51 0.50 -0.42 5.78
N THR A 52 0.61 0.82 6.26
CA THR A 52 1.09 1.11 7.62
C THR A 52 0.24 0.41 8.69
N GLY A 53 -1.09 0.44 8.54
CA GLY A 53 -2.00 -0.26 9.43
C GLY A 53 -1.80 -1.79 9.42
N ALA A 54 -1.63 -2.36 8.23
CA ALA A 54 -1.36 -3.79 8.06
C ALA A 54 -0.02 -4.21 8.70
N LEU A 55 1.05 -3.43 8.50
CA LEU A 55 2.35 -3.67 9.14
C LEU A 55 2.26 -3.62 10.67
N SER A 56 1.48 -2.67 11.22
CA SER A 56 1.22 -2.63 12.66
C SER A 56 0.51 -3.89 13.17
N MET A 57 -0.39 -4.48 12.38
CA MET A 57 -1.04 -5.75 12.73
C MET A 57 -0.05 -6.92 12.73
N VAL A 58 0.88 -6.96 11.76
CA VAL A 58 1.95 -7.98 11.70
C VAL A 58 2.84 -7.90 12.94
N LEU A 59 3.36 -6.72 13.27
CA LEU A 59 4.20 -6.52 14.47
C LEU A 59 3.50 -6.95 15.77
N LYS A 60 2.20 -6.65 15.89
CA LYS A 60 1.39 -7.09 17.04
C LYS A 60 1.20 -8.60 17.08
N SER A 61 1.16 -9.27 15.92
CA SER A 61 1.09 -10.72 15.83
C SER A 61 2.43 -11.35 16.23
N GLU A 62 3.55 -10.86 15.70
CA GLU A 62 4.90 -11.32 16.06
C GLU A 62 5.17 -11.18 17.56
N THR A 63 4.80 -10.04 18.17
CA THR A 63 4.96 -9.84 19.62
C THR A 63 4.19 -10.90 20.43
N ARG A 64 2.99 -11.29 19.95
CA ARG A 64 2.19 -12.34 20.61
C ARG A 64 2.82 -13.71 20.44
N GLU A 65 3.38 -14.02 19.27
CA GLU A 65 4.12 -15.25 19.03
C GLU A 65 5.34 -15.34 19.95
N THR A 66 6.14 -14.27 20.08
CA THR A 66 7.28 -14.23 21.01
C THR A 66 6.84 -14.47 22.46
N SER A 67 5.72 -13.86 22.89
CA SER A 67 5.16 -14.10 24.21
C SER A 67 4.71 -15.55 24.41
N ALA A 68 4.13 -16.18 23.37
CA ALA A 68 3.73 -17.57 23.41
C ALA A 68 4.94 -18.50 23.51
N LEU A 69 5.98 -18.27 22.71
CA LEU A 69 7.24 -19.02 22.76
C LEU A 69 7.89 -18.93 24.15
N SER A 70 7.89 -17.76 24.80
CA SER A 70 8.37 -17.61 26.18
C SER A 70 7.57 -18.47 27.17
N MET A 71 6.25 -18.58 27.00
CA MET A 71 5.42 -19.46 27.85
C MET A 71 5.72 -20.94 27.61
N VAL A 72 5.97 -21.33 26.37
CA VAL A 72 6.37 -22.71 26.01
C VAL A 72 7.69 -23.05 26.70
N LEU A 73 8.73 -22.22 26.55
CA LEU A 73 10.04 -22.44 27.19
C LEU A 73 9.95 -22.55 28.73
N LYS A 74 9.14 -21.68 29.37
CA LYS A 74 8.89 -21.77 30.81
C LYS A 74 8.22 -23.08 31.20
N SER A 75 7.29 -23.55 30.38
CA SER A 75 6.57 -24.81 30.61
C SER A 75 7.48 -26.02 30.42
N GLU A 76 8.32 -26.03 29.39
CA GLU A 76 9.34 -27.06 29.18
C GLU A 76 10.34 -27.12 30.33
N THR A 77 10.84 -25.97 30.79
CA THR A 77 11.74 -25.90 31.95
C THR A 77 11.07 -26.47 33.21
N CYS A 78 9.78 -26.19 33.40
CA CYS A 78 8.99 -26.76 34.50
C CYS A 78 8.88 -28.29 34.37
N VAL A 79 8.56 -28.82 33.18
CA VAL A 79 8.48 -30.26 32.93
C VAL A 79 9.83 -30.94 33.19
N THR A 80 10.94 -30.38 32.71
CA THR A 80 12.29 -30.92 32.92
C THR A 80 12.68 -30.92 34.39
N SER A 81 12.38 -29.84 35.13
CA SER A 81 12.62 -29.76 36.58
C SER A 81 11.80 -30.79 37.36
N VAL A 82 10.57 -31.02 36.92
CA VAL A 82 9.68 -32.03 37.50
C VAL A 82 10.19 -33.44 37.22
N LEU A 83 10.72 -33.70 36.03
CA LEU A 83 11.34 -34.99 35.66
C LEU A 83 12.66 -35.26 36.41
N SER A 84 13.51 -34.25 36.63
CA SER A 84 14.77 -34.42 37.36
C SER A 84 14.54 -34.79 38.83
N VAL A 85 13.58 -34.14 39.50
CA VAL A 85 13.16 -34.51 40.86
C VAL A 85 12.66 -35.97 40.91
N CYS A 86 11.99 -36.45 39.87
CA CYS A 86 11.57 -37.85 39.77
C CYS A 86 12.68 -38.84 39.44
N ALA A 87 13.80 -38.40 38.86
CA ALA A 87 14.99 -39.23 38.64
C ALA A 87 15.75 -39.42 39.94
N ASP A 88 15.96 -38.34 40.70
CA ASP A 88 16.69 -38.32 41.97
C ASP A 88 16.01 -39.20 43.05
N VAL A 89 14.67 -39.17 43.07
CA VAL A 89 13.83 -40.02 43.95
C VAL A 89 13.91 -41.51 43.62
N ARG A 90 14.26 -41.88 42.37
CA ARG A 90 14.34 -43.29 41.94
C ARG A 90 15.59 -43.99 42.46
N ASP A 91 16.67 -43.25 42.69
CA ASP A 91 17.91 -43.77 43.28
C ASP A 91 17.80 -43.95 44.80
N THR A 92 16.99 -43.14 45.48
CA THR A 92 16.67 -43.34 46.90
C THR A 92 15.43 -44.21 47.05
N ARG A 93 15.59 -45.52 47.23
CA ARG A 93 14.52 -46.50 47.46
C ARG A 93 13.74 -46.23 48.76
N LYS A 94 12.93 -45.16 48.82
CA LYS A 94 11.85 -44.94 49.79
C LYS A 94 10.68 -44.35 49.02
N LYS A 95 9.51 -45.00 49.14
CA LYS A 95 8.22 -44.58 48.55
C LYS A 95 8.12 -43.06 48.61
N CYS A 96 8.20 -42.40 47.45
CA CYS A 96 7.99 -40.97 47.40
C CYS A 96 6.53 -40.70 47.82
N PRO A 97 6.27 -40.03 48.95
CA PRO A 97 4.89 -39.70 49.35
C PRO A 97 4.37 -38.48 48.59
N LEU A 98 5.16 -37.91 47.68
CA LEU A 98 4.77 -36.74 46.91
C LEU A 98 3.78 -37.11 45.81
N HIS A 99 2.53 -37.28 46.23
CA HIS A 99 1.36 -36.70 45.58
C HIS A 99 1.30 -36.89 44.06
N GLY A 100 1.15 -38.14 43.61
CA GLY A 100 0.91 -38.43 42.19
C GLY A 100 -0.30 -37.69 41.58
N ALA A 101 -1.21 -37.16 42.40
CA ALA A 101 -2.24 -36.21 42.00
C ALA A 101 -1.66 -34.80 41.73
N ARG A 102 -1.00 -34.16 42.70
CA ARG A 102 -0.38 -32.82 42.52
C ARG A 102 0.64 -32.80 41.37
N PHE A 103 1.43 -33.85 41.22
CA PHE A 103 2.38 -33.99 40.11
C PHE A 103 1.68 -34.06 38.75
N ARG A 104 0.64 -34.92 38.62
CA ARG A 104 -0.19 -34.98 37.41
C ARG A 104 -0.88 -33.65 37.13
N ASP A 105 -1.36 -32.97 38.15
CA ASP A 105 -2.04 -31.68 38.00
C ASP A 105 -1.08 -30.60 37.52
N THR A 106 0.15 -30.55 38.05
CA THR A 106 1.21 -29.65 37.57
C THR A 106 1.59 -29.96 36.12
N CYS A 107 1.82 -31.24 35.77
CA CYS A 107 2.12 -31.65 34.40
C CYS A 107 0.97 -31.36 33.43
N LYS A 108 -0.28 -31.64 33.82
CA LYS A 108 -1.48 -31.29 33.02
C LYS A 108 -1.60 -29.78 32.83
N LYS A 109 -1.31 -28.99 33.87
CA LYS A 109 -1.33 -27.53 33.80
C LYS A 109 -0.25 -27.00 32.86
N CYS A 110 0.96 -27.54 32.90
CA CYS A 110 2.03 -27.20 31.96
C CYS A 110 1.68 -27.60 30.52
N LEU A 111 1.20 -28.82 30.29
CA LEU A 111 0.77 -29.29 28.97
C LEU A 111 -0.39 -28.44 28.41
N PHE A 112 -1.36 -28.08 29.26
CA PHE A 112 -2.46 -27.20 28.88
C PHE A 112 -1.99 -25.79 28.53
N MET A 113 -1.00 -25.25 29.26
CA MET A 113 -0.39 -23.96 28.92
C MET A 113 0.28 -24.01 27.55
N VAL A 114 1.08 -25.05 27.28
CA VAL A 114 1.75 -25.27 25.98
C VAL A 114 0.73 -25.40 24.85
N LEU A 115 -0.21 -26.34 24.94
CA LEU A 115 -1.21 -26.56 23.89
C LEU A 115 -2.07 -25.33 23.62
N LYS A 116 -2.40 -24.56 24.66
CA LYS A 116 -3.18 -23.32 24.52
C LYS A 116 -2.36 -22.18 23.92
N SER A 117 -1.08 -22.03 24.26
CA SER A 117 -0.20 -21.01 23.66
C SER A 117 0.11 -21.34 22.20
N GLU A 118 0.37 -22.61 21.90
CA GLU A 118 0.82 -23.05 20.58
C GLU A 118 -0.34 -23.02 19.57
N THR A 119 -1.50 -23.59 19.89
CA THR A 119 -2.60 -23.68 18.91
C THR A 119 -3.39 -22.38 18.73
N ARG A 120 -3.65 -21.61 19.80
CA ARG A 120 -4.47 -20.38 19.68
C ARG A 120 -3.69 -19.16 19.28
N VAL A 121 -2.41 -19.06 19.64
CA VAL A 121 -1.63 -17.86 19.31
C VAL A 121 -1.10 -17.96 17.90
N VAL A 122 -0.51 -19.10 17.52
CA VAL A 122 0.09 -19.30 16.18
C VAL A 122 -0.97 -19.27 15.08
N LEU A 123 -2.07 -20.02 15.19
CA LEU A 123 -3.10 -19.99 14.13
C LEU A 123 -3.79 -18.61 14.02
N LYS A 124 -3.94 -17.89 15.13
CA LYS A 124 -4.52 -16.53 15.10
C LYS A 124 -3.54 -15.47 14.60
N SER A 125 -2.26 -15.63 14.86
CA SER A 125 -1.24 -14.72 14.32
C SER A 125 -1.06 -14.97 12.82
N GLU A 126 -0.99 -16.22 12.36
CA GLU A 126 -0.92 -16.57 10.95
C GLU A 126 -2.12 -16.04 10.15
N THR A 127 -3.35 -16.22 10.65
CA THR A 127 -4.55 -15.66 10.02
C THR A 127 -4.54 -14.12 10.01
N ARG A 128 -3.92 -13.47 10.99
CA ARG A 128 -3.76 -12.00 11.01
C ARG A 128 -2.70 -11.53 10.03
N VAL A 129 -1.57 -12.24 9.94
CA VAL A 129 -0.48 -11.94 9.02
C VAL A 129 -0.94 -12.13 7.58
N THR A 130 -1.62 -13.24 7.26
CA THR A 130 -2.19 -13.48 5.92
C THR A 130 -3.21 -12.42 5.53
N ASN A 131 -4.10 -12.00 6.44
CA ASN A 131 -5.03 -10.90 6.20
C ASN A 131 -4.31 -9.57 5.97
N ALA A 132 -3.28 -9.26 6.77
CA ALA A 132 -2.47 -8.07 6.59
C ALA A 132 -1.74 -8.07 5.24
N LEU A 133 -1.14 -9.19 4.83
CA LEU A 133 -0.52 -9.35 3.52
C LEU A 133 -1.54 -9.17 2.38
N SER A 134 -2.76 -9.71 2.52
CA SER A 134 -3.84 -9.48 1.55
C SER A 134 -4.20 -7.98 1.44
N MET A 135 -4.22 -7.25 2.55
CA MET A 135 -4.45 -5.80 2.55
C MET A 135 -3.32 -5.02 1.87
N VAL A 136 -2.07 -5.44 2.07
CA VAL A 136 -0.89 -4.85 1.42
C VAL A 136 -0.98 -5.07 -0.09
N LEU A 137 -1.20 -6.30 -0.55
CA LEU A 137 -1.36 -6.62 -1.98
C LEU A 137 -2.51 -5.86 -2.64
N LYS A 138 -3.65 -5.72 -1.96
CA LYS A 138 -4.77 -4.87 -2.42
C LYS A 138 -4.40 -3.38 -2.47
N SER A 139 -3.50 -2.93 -1.62
CA SER A 139 -3.05 -1.53 -1.61
C SER A 139 -2.06 -1.28 -2.74
N GLU A 140 -1.12 -2.20 -2.97
CA GLU A 140 -0.18 -2.20 -4.10
C GLU A 140 -0.91 -2.14 -5.45
N THR A 141 -1.90 -3.01 -5.67
CA THR A 141 -2.71 -2.99 -6.91
C THR A 141 -3.46 -1.67 -7.11
N ARG A 142 -3.85 -0.98 -6.04
CA ARG A 142 -4.48 0.35 -6.12
C ARG A 142 -3.44 1.42 -6.46
N VAL A 143 -2.22 1.31 -5.94
CA VAL A 143 -1.11 2.21 -6.27
C VAL A 143 -0.72 2.06 -7.73
N THR A 144 -0.55 0.84 -8.24
CA THR A 144 -0.22 0.62 -9.66
C THR A 144 -1.31 1.16 -10.60
N SER A 145 -2.58 0.97 -10.26
CA SER A 145 -3.71 1.57 -10.99
C SER A 145 -3.66 3.10 -10.97
N ALA A 146 -3.40 3.71 -9.81
CA ALA A 146 -3.26 5.16 -9.68
C ALA A 146 -2.07 5.70 -10.50
N LEU A 147 -0.92 5.03 -10.48
CA LEU A 147 0.24 5.39 -11.31
C LEU A 147 -0.08 5.30 -12.80
N SER A 148 -0.83 4.27 -13.23
CA SER A 148 -1.32 4.18 -14.61
C SER A 148 -2.20 5.37 -15.00
N MET A 149 -3.08 5.83 -14.09
CA MET A 149 -3.89 7.03 -14.32
C MET A 149 -3.04 8.31 -14.44
N VAL A 150 -1.99 8.44 -13.64
CA VAL A 150 -1.06 9.58 -13.72
C VAL A 150 -0.34 9.56 -15.06
N LEU A 151 0.28 8.45 -15.44
CA LEU A 151 0.97 8.31 -16.73
C LEU A 151 0.05 8.60 -17.92
N LYS A 152 -1.19 8.11 -17.88
CA LYS A 152 -2.21 8.43 -18.91
C LYS A 152 -2.56 9.92 -18.93
N SER A 153 -2.54 10.59 -17.79
CA SER A 153 -2.84 12.02 -17.71
C SER A 153 -1.68 12.86 -18.25
N GLU A 154 -0.45 12.50 -17.90
CA GLU A 154 0.79 13.13 -18.39
C GLU A 154 0.96 12.99 -19.91
N THR A 155 0.74 11.79 -20.45
CA THR A 155 0.77 11.55 -21.92
C THR A 155 -0.31 12.36 -22.65
N ARG A 156 -1.48 12.57 -22.05
CA ARG A 156 -2.51 13.45 -22.60
C ARG A 156 -2.09 14.92 -22.54
N VAL A 157 -1.51 15.37 -21.43
CA VAL A 157 -1.04 16.77 -21.28
C VAL A 157 0.05 17.08 -22.30
N THR A 158 1.03 16.18 -22.48
CA THR A 158 2.11 16.35 -23.48
C THR A 158 1.57 16.42 -24.91
N SER A 159 0.66 15.52 -25.29
CA SER A 159 -0.02 15.55 -26.60
C SER A 159 -0.80 16.85 -26.83
N VAL A 160 -1.55 17.29 -25.82
CA VAL A 160 -2.32 18.54 -25.86
C VAL A 160 -1.41 19.78 -25.96
N ARG A 161 -0.29 19.81 -25.22
CA ARG A 161 0.72 20.88 -25.33
C ARG A 161 1.35 20.92 -26.71
N PHE A 162 1.64 19.76 -27.31
CA PHE A 162 2.14 19.70 -28.68
C PHE A 162 1.15 20.29 -29.70
N MET A 163 -0.14 19.99 -29.56
CA MET A 163 -1.18 20.60 -30.41
C MET A 163 -1.24 22.13 -30.24
N ALA A 164 -1.09 22.64 -29.02
CA ALA A 164 -1.05 24.07 -28.76
C ALA A 164 0.18 24.74 -29.42
N LEU A 165 1.36 24.14 -29.27
CA LEU A 165 2.59 24.62 -29.92
C LEU A 165 2.43 24.68 -31.44
N LYS A 166 1.86 23.63 -32.05
CA LYS A 166 1.57 23.60 -33.49
C LYS A 166 0.56 24.67 -33.93
N SER A 167 -0.38 25.05 -33.07
CA SER A 167 -1.30 26.16 -33.34
C SER A 167 -0.59 27.51 -33.28
N MET A 168 0.29 27.71 -32.28
CA MET A 168 1.05 28.93 -32.09
C MET A 168 2.06 29.19 -33.21
N THR A 169 2.72 28.15 -33.70
CA THR A 169 3.63 28.28 -34.86
C THR A 169 2.88 28.68 -36.13
N ARG A 170 1.64 28.19 -36.33
CA ARG A 170 0.80 28.64 -37.45
C ARG A 170 0.39 30.10 -37.32
N VAL A 171 0.00 30.54 -36.11
CA VAL A 171 -0.38 31.94 -35.87
C VAL A 171 0.79 32.88 -36.13
N THR A 172 1.97 32.56 -35.58
CA THR A 172 3.18 33.37 -35.79
C THR A 172 3.61 33.43 -37.25
N SER A 173 3.51 32.31 -37.98
CA SER A 173 3.76 32.29 -39.43
C SER A 173 2.79 33.19 -40.20
N VAL A 174 1.49 33.15 -39.89
CA VAL A 174 0.47 33.98 -40.56
C VAL A 174 0.66 35.46 -40.24
N LEU A 175 0.93 35.81 -38.97
CA LEU A 175 1.23 37.18 -38.58
C LEU A 175 2.47 37.72 -39.31
N SER A 176 3.52 36.90 -39.45
CA SER A 176 4.71 37.28 -40.21
C SER A 176 4.42 37.53 -41.69
N MET A 177 3.47 36.83 -42.30
CA MET A 177 3.09 37.06 -43.72
C MET A 177 2.23 38.30 -43.91
N VAL A 178 1.48 38.73 -42.89
CA VAL A 178 0.60 39.90 -42.96
C VAL A 178 1.31 41.20 -42.58
N LEU A 179 2.39 41.11 -41.78
CA LEU A 179 3.19 42.24 -41.32
C LEU A 179 4.41 42.56 -42.21
N MET A 180 4.70 41.73 -43.22
CA MET A 180 5.69 41.96 -44.29
C MET A 180 5.02 42.55 -45.53
#